data_AF-A0AAP8N7H9-F1
#
_entry.id   AF-A0AAP8N7H9-F1
#
_cell.length_a   1.000
_cell.length_b   1.000
_cell.length_c   1.000
_cell.angle_alpha   90.00
_cell.angle_beta   90.00
_cell.angle_gamma   90.00
#
_symmetry.space_group_name_H-M   'P 1'
#
loop_
_entity.id
_entity.type
_entity.pdbx_description
1 polymer ?
#
loop_
_entity_poly.entity_id
_entity_poly.type
_entity_poly.pdbx_seq_one_letter_code
_entity_poly.pdbx_strand_id
1 'polypeptide(L)'
;LGSGFTDEEYVKAGASIVGTAEDAWNNDMVMKVKEPIPSEYGYFREGLILFTYLHLAPEPELTKALIDNKVVGIAYETVQVGNTLPLLTPMSEVAGRMSAQIGAQF
;
A
#
# COMPACT_ATOMS: atom_id res chain seq x y z
N LEU A 1 -0.42 15.28 -11.25
CA LEU A 1 0.24 13.96 -11.34
C LEU A 1 1.13 13.80 -10.12
N GLY A 2 0.92 12.78 -9.29
CA GLY A 2 1.70 12.56 -8.06
C GLY A 2 3.09 12.02 -8.34
N SER A 3 3.18 10.80 -8.87
CA SER A 3 4.45 10.11 -9.18
C SER A 3 4.95 10.33 -10.61
N GLY A 4 4.34 11.25 -11.37
CA GLY A 4 4.76 11.60 -12.73
C GLY A 4 4.28 10.67 -13.86
N PHE A 5 3.53 9.61 -13.57
CA PHE A 5 2.99 8.69 -14.59
C PHE A 5 1.60 9.10 -15.06
N THR A 6 1.40 9.22 -16.38
CA THR A 6 0.08 9.53 -16.97
C THR A 6 -0.74 8.28 -17.23
N ASP A 7 -2.06 8.45 -17.37
CA ASP A 7 -2.98 7.35 -17.69
C ASP A 7 -2.62 6.67 -19.01
N GLU A 8 -2.16 7.43 -20.02
CA GLU A 8 -1.71 6.87 -21.29
C GLU A 8 -0.49 5.95 -21.13
N GLU A 9 0.40 6.23 -20.18
CA GLU A 9 1.55 5.36 -19.88
C GLU A 9 1.10 4.04 -19.25
N TYR A 10 0.11 4.08 -18.36
CA TYR A 10 -0.53 2.88 -17.82
C TYR A 10 -1.21 2.04 -18.92
N VAL A 11 -1.98 2.69 -19.81
CA VAL A 11 -2.64 2.00 -20.93
C VAL A 11 -1.61 1.38 -21.89
N LYS A 12 -0.53 2.10 -22.21
CA LYS A 12 0.57 1.57 -23.04
C LYS A 12 1.26 0.35 -22.42
N ALA A 13 1.31 0.29 -21.09
CA ALA A 13 1.82 -0.86 -20.35
C ALA A 13 0.82 -2.03 -20.25
N GLY A 14 -0.41 -1.86 -20.77
CA GLY A 14 -1.46 -2.88 -20.80
C GLY A 14 -2.46 -2.80 -19.64
N ALA A 15 -2.41 -1.75 -18.81
CA ALA A 15 -3.39 -1.56 -17.75
C ALA A 15 -4.74 -1.06 -18.32
N SER A 16 -5.82 -1.41 -17.63
CA SER A 16 -7.15 -0.83 -17.86
C SER A 16 -7.41 0.26 -16.84
N ILE A 17 -7.67 1.49 -17.29
CA ILE A 17 -8.01 2.61 -16.41
C ILE A 17 -9.48 2.49 -16.02
N VAL A 18 -9.75 2.48 -14.72
CA VAL A 18 -11.10 2.44 -14.15
C VAL A 18 -11.55 3.81 -13.66
N GLY A 19 -12.86 4.04 -13.62
CA GLY A 19 -13.43 5.36 -13.31
C GLY A 19 -13.64 5.63 -11.82
N THR A 20 -13.65 4.59 -10.98
CA THR A 20 -13.92 4.71 -9.55
C THR A 20 -12.94 3.90 -8.70
N ALA A 21 -12.81 4.28 -7.43
CA ALA A 21 -12.05 3.48 -6.46
C ALA A 21 -12.68 2.10 -6.25
N GLU A 22 -14.02 2.01 -6.26
CA GLU A 22 -14.75 0.74 -6.13
C GLU A 22 -14.33 -0.26 -7.22
N ASP A 23 -14.26 0.19 -8.47
CA ASP A 23 -13.80 -0.63 -9.59
C ASP A 23 -12.35 -1.10 -9.40
N ALA A 24 -11.48 -0.25 -8.85
CA ALA A 24 -10.09 -0.61 -8.57
C ALA A 24 -9.98 -1.65 -7.45
N TRP A 25 -10.81 -1.50 -6.40
CA TRP A 25 -10.88 -2.45 -5.29
C TRP A 25 -11.52 -3.79 -5.68
N ASN A 26 -12.34 -3.82 -6.73
CA ASN A 26 -13.02 -5.01 -7.25
C ASN A 26 -12.11 -5.93 -8.09
N ASN A 27 -10.92 -6.24 -7.58
CA ASN A 27 -9.94 -7.15 -8.17
C ASN A 27 -9.45 -8.13 -7.12
N ASP A 28 -9.14 -9.38 -7.50
CA ASP A 28 -8.71 -10.45 -6.56
C ASP A 28 -7.54 -10.03 -5.65
N MET A 29 -6.66 -9.16 -6.17
CA MET A 29 -5.55 -8.58 -5.45
C MET A 29 -5.51 -7.07 -5.63
N VAL A 30 -5.36 -6.35 -4.53
CA VAL A 30 -5.19 -4.90 -4.48
C VAL A 30 -3.80 -4.57 -3.96
N MET A 31 -3.04 -3.81 -4.75
CA MET A 31 -1.72 -3.31 -4.39
C MET A 31 -1.81 -1.82 -4.07
N LYS A 32 -1.35 -1.43 -2.88
CA LYS A 32 -1.35 -0.04 -2.41
C LYS A 32 0.02 0.33 -1.83
N VAL A 33 0.18 1.61 -1.50
CA VAL A 33 1.35 2.13 -0.80
C VAL A 33 1.09 2.18 0.71
N LYS A 34 -0.01 2.81 1.13
CA LYS A 34 -0.36 2.98 2.55
C LYS A 34 -1.47 2.04 2.98
N GLU A 35 -1.62 1.92 4.29
CA GLU A 35 -2.69 1.20 4.95
C GLU A 35 -4.06 1.76 4.52
N PRO A 36 -5.09 0.90 4.40
CA PRO A 36 -6.44 1.39 4.14
C PRO A 36 -6.93 2.27 5.28
N ILE A 37 -7.67 3.32 4.93
CA ILE A 37 -8.30 4.23 5.90
C ILE A 37 -9.78 3.84 6.11
N PRO A 38 -10.47 4.35 7.16
CA PRO A 38 -11.84 3.93 7.46
C PRO A 38 -12.85 4.07 6.31
N SER A 39 -12.69 5.05 5.43
CA SER A 39 -13.55 5.21 4.24
C SER A 39 -13.35 4.11 3.19
N GLU A 40 -12.26 3.35 3.26
CA GLU A 40 -11.95 2.25 2.34
C GLU A 40 -12.36 0.88 2.89
N TYR A 41 -12.73 0.77 4.17
CA TYR A 41 -13.08 -0.53 4.79
C TYR A 41 -14.30 -1.17 4.14
N GLY A 42 -15.21 -0.36 3.56
CA GLY A 42 -16.37 -0.85 2.82
C GLY A 42 -16.04 -1.64 1.57
N TYR A 43 -14.79 -1.58 1.08
CA TYR A 43 -14.33 -2.34 -0.08
C TYR A 43 -13.76 -3.73 0.27
N PHE A 44 -13.60 -4.03 1.56
CA PHE A 44 -13.09 -5.32 1.99
C PHE A 44 -14.11 -6.43 1.73
N ARG A 45 -13.59 -7.61 1.38
CA ARG A 45 -14.39 -8.81 1.14
C ARG A 45 -13.57 -10.06 1.38
N GLU A 46 -14.26 -11.16 1.64
CA GLU A 46 -13.64 -12.46 1.89
C GLU A 46 -12.79 -12.89 0.68
N GLY A 47 -11.53 -13.25 0.94
CA GLY A 47 -10.61 -13.71 -0.09
C GLY A 47 -9.86 -12.62 -0.86
N LEU A 48 -10.15 -11.33 -0.62
CA LEU A 48 -9.34 -10.23 -1.18
C LEU A 48 -7.90 -10.33 -0.68
N ILE A 49 -6.93 -10.30 -1.59
CA ILE A 49 -5.51 -10.15 -1.24
C ILE A 49 -5.17 -8.67 -1.20
N LEU A 50 -4.78 -8.17 -0.03
CA LEU A 50 -4.32 -6.80 0.14
C LEU A 50 -2.82 -6.80 0.37
N PHE A 51 -2.04 -6.22 -0.56
CA PHE A 51 -0.59 -6.14 -0.46
C PHE A 51 -0.14 -4.68 -0.40
N THR A 52 0.25 -4.22 0.79
CA THR A 52 0.59 -2.81 1.08
C THR A 52 1.38 -2.70 2.38
N TYR A 53 1.84 -1.51 2.77
CA TYR A 53 2.22 -1.25 4.15
C TYR A 53 0.99 -1.25 5.04
N LEU A 54 0.97 -2.02 6.13
CA LEU A 54 -0.21 -2.11 7.00
C LEU A 54 -0.02 -1.48 8.37
N HIS A 55 1.19 -1.60 8.94
CA HIS A 55 1.53 -1.13 10.28
C HIS A 55 0.46 -1.52 11.32
N LEU A 56 0.08 -2.82 11.34
CA LEU A 56 -1.08 -3.28 12.11
C LEU A 56 -0.92 -3.14 13.64
N ALA A 57 0.31 -3.12 14.17
CA ALA A 57 0.56 -3.07 15.60
C ALA A 57 -0.09 -1.85 16.30
N PRO A 58 0.01 -0.61 15.77
CA PRO A 58 -0.72 0.54 16.28
C PRO A 58 -2.16 0.72 15.76
N GLU A 59 -2.67 -0.15 14.87
CA GLU A 59 -3.93 0.07 14.13
C GLU A 59 -5.01 -1.01 14.43
N PRO A 60 -5.64 -0.99 15.62
CA PRO A 60 -6.60 -2.03 16.03
C PRO A 60 -7.88 -2.02 15.20
N GLU A 61 -8.34 -0.86 14.74
CA GLU A 61 -9.57 -0.74 13.93
C GLU A 61 -9.39 -1.35 12.55
N LEU A 62 -8.27 -1.06 11.88
CA LEU A 62 -7.92 -1.67 10.61
C LEU A 62 -7.74 -3.18 10.77
N THR A 63 -7.00 -3.61 11.80
CA THR A 63 -6.79 -5.03 12.09
C THR A 63 -8.13 -5.76 12.24
N LYS A 64 -9.06 -5.17 13.01
CA LYS A 64 -10.41 -5.72 13.17
C LYS A 64 -11.16 -5.76 11.83
N ALA A 65 -11.15 -4.69 11.05
CA ALA A 65 -11.82 -4.63 9.76
C ALA A 65 -11.31 -5.70 8.77
N LEU A 66 -10.00 -5.95 8.75
CA LEU A 66 -9.39 -7.00 7.92
C LEU A 66 -9.83 -8.40 8.38
N ILE A 67 -9.88 -8.64 9.69
CA ILE A 67 -10.32 -9.92 10.28
C ILE A 67 -11.80 -10.17 10.01
N ASP A 68 -12.66 -9.18 10.31
CA ASP A 68 -14.11 -9.28 10.18
C ASP A 68 -14.52 -9.57 8.72
N ASN A 69 -13.77 -9.04 7.75
CA ASN A 69 -13.99 -9.27 6.32
C ASN A 69 -13.14 -10.40 5.72
N LYS A 70 -12.33 -11.10 6.52
CA LYS A 70 -11.46 -12.22 6.09
C LYS A 70 -10.57 -11.86 4.89
N VAL A 71 -9.98 -10.67 4.93
CA VAL A 71 -9.02 -10.20 3.94
C VAL A 71 -7.67 -10.88 4.17
N VAL A 72 -7.01 -11.31 3.10
CA VAL A 72 -5.64 -11.81 3.14
C VAL A 72 -4.69 -10.61 3.07
N GLY A 73 -4.32 -10.08 4.25
CA GLY A 73 -3.38 -8.97 4.37
C GLY A 73 -1.91 -9.43 4.32
N ILE A 74 -1.15 -8.93 3.35
CA ILE A 74 0.30 -9.10 3.27
C ILE A 74 0.94 -7.73 3.51
N ALA A 75 1.71 -7.60 4.60
CA ALA A 75 2.32 -6.34 5.00
C ALA A 75 3.75 -6.21 4.47
N TYR A 76 4.04 -5.19 3.66
CA TYR A 76 5.37 -4.98 3.07
C TYR A 76 6.49 -4.95 4.11
N GLU A 77 6.27 -4.27 5.24
CA GLU A 77 7.25 -4.12 6.32
C GLU A 77 7.56 -5.41 7.08
N THR A 78 6.83 -6.49 6.81
CA THR A 78 7.02 -7.81 7.45
C THR A 78 7.52 -8.88 6.48
N VAL A 79 7.57 -8.59 5.17
CA VAL A 79 8.19 -9.48 4.19
C VAL A 79 9.69 -9.53 4.44
N GLN A 80 10.19 -10.72 4.80
CA GLN A 80 11.55 -10.92 5.27
C GLN A 80 12.27 -12.01 4.47
N VAL A 81 13.54 -11.75 4.11
CA VAL A 81 14.45 -12.73 3.51
C VAL A 81 15.72 -12.77 4.34
N GLY A 82 15.99 -13.89 5.03
CA GLY A 82 17.06 -13.95 6.02
C GLY A 82 16.80 -12.95 7.15
N ASN A 83 17.71 -12.00 7.37
CA ASN A 83 17.57 -10.94 8.37
C ASN A 83 17.28 -9.56 7.75
N THR A 84 16.84 -9.49 6.49
CA THR A 84 16.55 -8.23 5.81
C THR A 84 15.07 -8.06 5.51
N LEU A 85 14.63 -6.80 5.47
CA LEU A 85 13.28 -6.38 5.09
C LEU A 85 13.35 -5.70 3.72
N PRO A 86 13.43 -6.48 2.62
CA PRO A 86 13.76 -5.95 1.29
C PRO A 86 12.78 -4.89 0.77
N LEU A 87 11.50 -4.97 1.16
CA LEU A 87 10.49 -4.00 0.74
C LEU A 87 10.55 -2.69 1.54
N LEU A 88 11.11 -2.74 2.76
CA LEU A 88 11.30 -1.58 3.63
C LEU A 88 12.60 -0.82 3.33
N THR A 89 13.67 -1.52 2.92
CA THR A 89 14.99 -0.94 2.67
C THR A 89 14.97 0.30 1.76
N PRO A 90 14.26 0.32 0.61
CA PRO A 90 14.23 1.51 -0.24
C PRO A 90 13.64 2.75 0.45
N MET A 91 12.63 2.56 1.30
CA MET A 91 12.02 3.67 2.04
C MET A 91 12.97 4.20 3.12
N SER A 92 13.73 3.32 3.78
CA SER A 92 14.75 3.73 4.75
C SER A 92 15.87 4.57 4.11
N GLU A 93 16.32 4.22 2.91
CA GLU A 93 17.35 4.99 2.18
C GLU A 93 16.86 6.39 1.80
N VAL A 94 15.63 6.49 1.29
CA VAL A 94 15.03 7.79 0.95
C VAL A 94 14.90 8.66 2.19
N ALA A 95 14.36 8.12 3.29
CA ALA A 95 14.22 8.86 4.54
C ALA A 95 15.56 9.36 5.08
N GLY A 96 16.61 8.52 5.06
CA GLY A 96 17.95 8.88 5.52
C GLY A 96 18.62 9.97 4.68
N ARG A 97 18.39 10.02 3.36
CA ARG A 97 18.90 11.10 2.51
C ARG A 97 18.13 12.40 2.74
N MET A 98 16.80 12.30 2.89
CA MET A 98 15.93 13.44 3.14
C MET A 98 16.24 14.10 4.49
N SER A 99 16.58 13.34 5.53
CA SER A 99 16.86 13.92 6.86
C SER A 99 18.02 14.91 6.85
N ALA A 100 19.09 14.63 6.09
CA ALA A 100 20.21 15.55 5.93
C ALA A 100 19.80 16.83 5.18
N GLN A 101 18.98 16.71 4.14
CA GLN A 101 18.49 17.86 3.37
C GLN A 101 17.58 18.75 4.20
N ILE A 102 16.60 18.17 4.89
CA ILE A 102 15.67 18.91 5.75
C ILE A 102 16.41 19.53 6.94
N GLY A 103 17.36 18.81 7.54
CA GLY A 103 18.19 19.33 8.63
C GLY A 103 19.05 20.54 8.24
N ALA A 104 19.45 20.64 6.96
CA ALA A 104 20.21 21.78 6.44
C ALA A 104 19.34 23.00 6.06
N GLN A 105 18.00 22.88 6.13
CA GLN A 105 17.08 23.99 5.87
C GLN A 105 16.84 24.87 7.10
N PHE A 106 17.32 24.46 8.27
CA PHE A 106 17.21 25.16 9.54
C PHE A 106 18.60 25.43 10.14
#